data_AF-A0A6G0UA05-F1
#
_entry.id   AF-A0A6G0UA05-F1
#
_cell.length_a   1.000
_cell.length_b   1.000
_cell.length_c   1.000
_cell.angle_alpha   90.00
_cell.angle_beta   90.00
_cell.angle_gamma   90.00
#
_symmetry.space_group_name_H-M   'P 1'
#
loop_
_entity.id
_entity.type
_entity.pdbx_description
1 polymer ?
#
loop_
_entity_poly.entity_id
_entity_poly.type
_entity_poly.pdbx_seq_one_letter_code
_entity_poly.pdbx_strand_id
1 'polypeptide(L)'
;AILADSEIITSDQIKSSVEKRNKSFSTSIGAPKIPTVKWEDVGGLEDVKKVISESLKLNLNPGKSKSNLKRSGIVLYGPPGCGKTLMAKAVANQFNITFLS
;
A
#
# COMPACT_ATOMS: atom_id res chain seq x y z
N ALA A 1 -0.69 33.07 43.05
CA ALA A 1 0.12 32.04 42.38
C ALA A 1 -0.82 31.19 41.55
N ILE A 2 -0.98 31.52 40.26
CA ILE A 2 -1.74 30.71 39.31
C ILE A 2 -0.91 30.68 38.04
N LEU A 3 0.16 29.89 38.10
CA LEU A 3 0.92 29.52 36.90
C LEU A 3 0.05 28.49 36.19
N ALA A 4 -0.73 28.96 35.23
CA ALA A 4 -1.38 28.08 34.28
C ALA A 4 -0.28 27.41 33.45
N ASP A 5 -0.13 26.10 33.62
CA ASP A 5 0.60 25.22 32.73
C ASP A 5 0.07 25.41 31.30
N SER A 6 0.69 26.31 30.55
CA SER A 6 0.48 26.38 29.11
C SER A 6 1.25 25.23 28.49
N GLU A 7 0.66 24.04 28.49
CA GLU A 7 1.13 22.92 27.70
C GLU A 7 1.06 23.32 26.22
N ILE A 8 2.19 23.75 25.68
CA ILE A 8 2.34 24.08 24.26
C ILE A 8 2.21 22.77 23.50
N ILE A 9 1.06 22.58 22.84
CA ILE A 9 0.80 21.43 21.97
C ILE A 9 1.85 21.45 20.85
N THR A 10 2.86 20.60 21.01
CA THR A 10 3.96 20.47 20.07
C THR A 10 3.54 19.59 18.88
N SER A 11 4.12 19.82 17.70
CA SER A 11 3.83 19.02 16.49
C SER A 11 3.97 17.50 16.70
N ASP A 12 4.81 17.06 17.63
CA ASP A 12 5.01 15.65 17.95
C ASP A 12 3.88 15.04 18.79
N GLN A 13 3.24 15.84 19.65
CA GLN A 13 2.03 15.45 20.38
C GLN A 13 0.85 15.25 19.40
N ILE A 14 0.76 16.11 18.38
CA ILE A 14 -0.24 15.98 17.31
C ILE A 14 0.02 14.73 16.46
N LYS A 15 1.26 14.50 16.03
CA LYS A 15 1.63 13.31 15.22
C LYS A 15 1.34 12.00 15.96
N SER A 16 1.80 11.88 17.21
CA SER A 16 1.59 10.67 18.02
C SER A 16 0.10 10.41 18.31
N SER A 17 -0.69 11.47 18.49
CA SER A 17 -2.14 11.36 18.68
C SER A 17 -2.87 10.97 17.40
N VAL A 18 -2.45 11.47 16.24
CA VAL A 18 -2.97 11.08 14.93
C VAL A 18 -2.63 9.62 14.61
N GLU A 19 -1.41 9.18 14.90
CA GLU A 19 -1.00 7.78 14.73
C GLU A 19 -1.79 6.81 15.61
N LYS A 20 -2.01 7.15 16.89
CA LYS A 20 -2.86 6.35 17.79
C LYS A 20 -4.29 6.22 17.25
N ARG A 21 -4.83 7.32 16.71
CA ARG A 21 -6.16 7.34 16.09
C ARG A 21 -6.22 6.42 14.87
N ASN A 22 -5.27 6.55 13.95
CA ASN A 22 -5.21 5.74 12.74
C ASN A 22 -5.05 4.25 13.04
N LYS A 23 -4.25 3.91 14.06
CA LYS A 23 -4.03 2.53 14.48
C LYS A 23 -5.29 1.90 15.08
N SER A 24 -6.00 2.62 15.95
CA SER A 24 -7.26 2.16 16.57
C SER A 24 -8.40 2.08 15.54
N PHE A 25 -8.48 3.05 14.63
CA PHE A 25 -9.48 3.11 13.57
C PHE A 25 -9.28 2.02 12.51
N SER A 26 -8.02 1.65 12.22
CA SER A 26 -7.73 0.58 11.27
C SER A 26 -8.22 -0.79 11.73
N THR A 27 -8.25 -1.04 13.04
CA THR A 27 -8.74 -2.30 13.64
C THR A 27 -10.26 -2.42 13.68
N SER A 28 -11.00 -1.32 13.79
CA SER A 28 -12.46 -1.35 13.95
C SER A 28 -13.24 -1.29 12.63
N ILE A 29 -12.66 -0.74 11.56
CA ILE A 29 -13.34 -0.56 10.27
C ILE A 29 -13.05 -1.66 9.24
N GLY A 30 -12.25 -2.67 9.60
CA GLY A 30 -11.73 -3.61 8.60
C GLY A 30 -10.88 -2.87 7.57
N ALA A 31 -10.18 -1.80 8.00
CA ALA A 31 -9.39 -1.00 7.11
C ALA A 31 -8.30 -1.89 6.50
N PRO A 32 -8.14 -1.85 5.19
CA PRO A 32 -7.28 -2.78 4.49
C PRO A 32 -5.85 -2.61 4.99
N LYS A 33 -5.31 -3.67 5.60
CA LYS A 33 -3.93 -3.71 6.07
C LYS A 33 -3.03 -3.43 4.89
N ILE A 34 -2.42 -2.24 4.85
CA ILE A 34 -1.30 -1.98 3.95
C ILE A 34 -0.21 -2.96 4.38
N PRO A 35 0.17 -3.91 3.51
CA PRO A 35 1.15 -4.91 3.87
C PRO A 35 2.51 -4.25 4.14
N THR A 36 3.22 -4.69 5.17
CA THR A 36 4.53 -4.14 5.56
C THR A 36 5.65 -4.50 4.57
N VAL A 37 5.39 -5.42 3.63
CA VAL A 37 6.37 -5.92 2.66
C VAL A 37 6.66 -4.84 1.62
N LYS A 38 7.93 -4.50 1.43
CA LYS A 38 8.39 -3.52 0.44
C LYS A 38 8.67 -4.19 -0.90
N TRP A 39 8.75 -3.37 -1.95
CA TRP A 39 9.13 -3.82 -3.29
C TRP A 39 10.53 -4.45 -3.33
N GLU A 40 11.43 -3.95 -2.50
CA GLU A 40 12.82 -4.41 -2.35
C GLU A 40 12.92 -5.79 -1.68
N ASP A 41 11.92 -6.18 -0.89
CA ASP A 41 11.88 -7.48 -0.21
C ASP A 41 11.58 -8.64 -1.18
N VAL A 42 11.11 -8.33 -2.40
CA VAL A 42 10.87 -9.33 -3.44
C VAL A 42 12.15 -9.51 -4.26
N GLY A 43 12.89 -10.59 -4.01
CA GLY A 43 14.03 -10.98 -4.85
C GLY A 43 13.59 -11.56 -6.19
N GLY A 44 14.20 -11.09 -7.29
CA GLY A 44 13.97 -11.60 -8.65
C GLY A 44 12.63 -11.20 -9.27
N LEU A 45 12.15 -12.01 -10.23
CA LEU A 45 10.91 -11.81 -11.01
C LEU A 45 10.81 -10.43 -11.68
N GLU A 46 11.92 -9.89 -12.18
CA GLU A 46 11.97 -8.55 -12.78
C GLU A 46 11.02 -8.38 -13.97
N ASP A 47 10.84 -9.41 -14.79
CA ASP A 47 9.88 -9.39 -15.90
C ASP A 47 8.44 -9.20 -15.40
N VAL A 48 8.07 -9.92 -14.33
CA VAL A 48 6.73 -9.86 -13.73
C VAL A 48 6.51 -8.49 -13.06
N LYS A 49 7.51 -8.00 -12.33
CA LYS A 49 7.53 -6.64 -11.74
C LYS A 49 7.28 -5.57 -12.80
N LYS A 50 7.95 -5.67 -13.95
CA LYS A 50 7.82 -4.74 -15.07
C LYS A 50 6.41 -4.75 -15.66
N VAL A 51 5.87 -5.95 -15.96
CA VAL A 51 4.52 -6.11 -16.52
C VAL A 51 3.45 -5.58 -15.56
N ILE A 52 3.55 -5.87 -14.26
CA ILE A 52 2.61 -5.36 -13.26
C ILE A 52 2.67 -3.83 -13.19
N SER A 53 3.88 -3.26 -13.12
CA SER A 53 4.07 -1.81 -13.03
C SER A 53 3.54 -1.08 -14.26
N GLU A 54 3.75 -1.63 -15.45
CA GLU A 54 3.25 -1.06 -16.70
C GLU A 54 1.72 -1.13 -16.78
N SER A 55 1.14 -2.29 -16.43
CA SER A 55 -0.31 -2.48 -16.38
C SER A 55 -0.99 -1.52 -15.40
N LEU A 56 -0.41 -1.33 -14.21
CA LEU A 56 -0.94 -0.41 -13.20
C LEU A 56 -0.80 1.06 -13.63
N LYS A 57 0.34 1.45 -14.21
CA LYS A 57 0.53 2.81 -14.76
C LYS A 57 -0.50 3.15 -15.84
N LEU A 58 -0.80 2.18 -16.72
CA LEU A 58 -1.80 2.36 -17.77
C LEU A 58 -3.21 2.55 -17.18
N ASN A 59 -3.54 1.79 -16.14
CA ASN A 59 -4.84 1.88 -15.46
C ASN A 59 -4.99 3.15 -14.62
N LEU A 60 -3.92 3.64 -13.98
CA LEU A 60 -3.95 4.88 -13.20
C LEU A 60 -4.05 6.14 -14.06
N ASN A 61 -3.59 6.10 -15.32
CA ASN A 61 -3.61 7.25 -16.22
C ASN A 61 -4.34 6.93 -17.54
N PRO A 62 -5.68 6.81 -17.51
CA PRO A 62 -6.48 6.36 -18.65
C PRO A 62 -6.42 7.30 -19.87
N GLY A 63 -6.01 8.56 -19.68
CA GLY A 63 -5.98 9.57 -20.74
C GLY A 63 -4.95 9.33 -21.86
N LYS A 64 -4.03 8.36 -21.71
CA LYS A 64 -3.00 8.04 -22.72
C LYS A 64 -3.26 6.75 -23.51
N SER A 65 -4.27 5.96 -23.14
CA SER A 65 -4.59 4.71 -23.83
C SER A 65 -5.70 4.94 -24.86
N LYS A 66 -5.37 4.86 -26.15
CA LYS A 66 -6.36 4.95 -27.25
C LYS A 66 -7.26 3.72 -27.37
N SER A 67 -7.01 2.66 -26.59
CA SER A 67 -7.81 1.44 -26.59
C SER A 67 -8.63 1.34 -25.30
N ASN A 68 -9.95 1.16 -25.44
CA ASN A 68 -10.88 0.85 -24.35
C ASN A 68 -10.60 -0.50 -23.62
N LEU A 69 -9.44 -1.13 -23.85
CA LEU A 69 -8.99 -2.28 -23.08
C LEU A 69 -8.39 -1.81 -21.75
N LYS A 70 -9.25 -1.66 -20.74
CA LYS A 70 -8.81 -1.81 -19.35
C LYS A 70 -8.30 -3.25 -19.20
N ARG A 71 -6.98 -3.45 -19.11
CA ARG A 71 -6.43 -4.76 -18.76
C ARG A 71 -6.78 -5.03 -17.29
N SER A 72 -7.87 -5.76 -17.10
CA SER A 72 -8.47 -6.02 -15.79
C SER A 72 -7.99 -7.36 -15.23
N GLY A 73 -6.80 -7.36 -14.63
CA GLY A 73 -6.36 -8.48 -13.78
C GLY A 73 -5.05 -9.13 -14.21
N ILE A 74 -4.24 -9.48 -13.21
CA ILE A 74 -2.98 -10.21 -13.36
C ILE A 74 -3.10 -11.47 -12.51
N VAL A 75 -2.80 -12.62 -13.11
CA VAL A 75 -2.82 -13.91 -12.42
C VAL A 75 -1.39 -14.37 -12.20
N LEU A 76 -1.00 -14.54 -10.93
CA LEU A 76 0.30 -15.08 -10.55
C LEU A 76 0.15 -16.59 -10.30
N TYR A 77 0.78 -17.42 -11.11
CA TYR A 77 0.75 -18.89 -10.97
C TYR A 77 2.17 -19.46 -10.84
N GLY A 78 2.29 -20.64 -10.21
CA GLY A 78 3.57 -21.34 -10.06
C GLY A 78 3.65 -22.19 -8.78
N PRO A 79 4.74 -22.96 -8.59
CA PRO A 79 4.92 -23.85 -7.45
C PRO A 79 4.88 -23.11 -6.09
N PRO A 80 4.47 -23.77 -4.99
CA PRO A 80 4.45 -23.14 -3.68
C PRO A 80 5.86 -22.68 -3.27
N GLY A 81 5.96 -21.55 -2.56
CA GLY A 81 7.26 -21.00 -2.13
C GLY A 81 7.91 -19.98 -3.08
N CYS A 82 7.43 -19.80 -4.32
CA CYS A 82 8.00 -18.80 -5.26
C CYS A 82 7.57 -17.34 -5.03
N GLY A 83 7.15 -16.97 -3.82
CA GLY A 83 6.89 -15.56 -3.48
C GLY A 83 5.69 -14.88 -4.13
N LYS A 84 4.76 -15.60 -4.78
CA LYS A 84 3.57 -15.01 -5.45
C LYS A 84 2.73 -14.10 -4.54
N THR A 85 2.39 -14.58 -3.34
CA THR A 85 1.63 -13.80 -2.35
C THR A 85 2.46 -12.66 -1.77
N LEU A 86 3.78 -12.84 -1.66
CA LEU A 86 4.71 -11.82 -1.18
C LEU A 86 4.81 -10.68 -2.20
N MET A 87 4.86 -11.01 -3.49
CA MET A 87 4.81 -10.07 -4.61
C MET A 87 3.49 -9.29 -4.61
N ALA A 88 2.34 -9.96 -4.46
CA ALA A 88 1.04 -9.29 -4.40
C ALA A 88 0.95 -8.28 -3.23
N LYS A 89 1.50 -8.64 -2.07
CA LYS A 89 1.64 -7.74 -0.92
C LYS A 89 2.57 -6.56 -1.23
N ALA A 90 3.75 -6.80 -1.80
CA ALA A 90 4.69 -5.74 -2.15
C ALA A 90 4.11 -4.73 -3.16
N VAL A 91 3.38 -5.23 -4.18
CA VAL A 91 2.62 -4.39 -5.12
C VAL A 91 1.60 -3.55 -4.35
N ALA A 92 0.83 -4.15 -3.46
CA ALA A 92 -0.19 -3.41 -2.72
C ALA A 92 0.39 -2.29 -1.86
N ASN A 93 1.55 -2.54 -1.23
CA ASN A 93 2.28 -1.52 -0.46
C ASN A 93 2.82 -0.40 -1.36
N GLN A 94 3.45 -0.74 -2.49
CA GLN A 94 4.07 0.25 -3.39
C GLN A 94 3.05 1.22 -4.00
N PHE A 95 1.86 0.74 -4.34
CA PHE A 95 0.78 1.56 -4.89
C PHE A 95 -0.19 2.10 -3.82
N ASN A 96 0.07 1.81 -2.55
CA ASN A 96 -0.78 2.15 -1.42
C ASN A 96 -2.26 1.77 -1.64
N ILE A 97 -2.48 0.57 -2.18
CA ILE A 97 -3.79 0.03 -2.52
C ILE A 97 -4.22 -1.02 -1.48
N THR A 98 -5.54 -1.16 -1.33
CA THR A 98 -6.18 -2.18 -0.51
C THR A 98 -5.81 -3.59 -0.98
N PHE A 99 -5.16 -4.37 -0.11
CA PHE A 99 -4.90 -5.79 -0.36
C PHE A 99 -6.01 -6.66 0.25
N LEU A 100 -6.63 -7.50 -0.60
CA LEU A 100 -7.57 -8.54 -0.18
C LEU A 100 -6.87 -9.89 -0.31
N SER A 101 -6.87 -10.70 0.76
CA SER A 101 -6.17 -11.99 0.84
C SER A 101 -7.02 -13.08 1.43
#